data_AF-A0A0C2DGJ9-F1
#
_entry.id   AF-A0A0C2DGJ9-F1
#
_cell.length_a   1.000
_cell.length_b   1.000
_cell.length_c   1.000
_cell.angle_alpha   90.00
_cell.angle_beta   90.00
_cell.angle_gamma   90.00
#
_symmetry.space_group_name_H-M   'P 1'
#
loop_
_entity.id
_entity.type
_entity.pdbx_description
1 polymer ?
#
loop_
_entity_poly.entity_id
_entity_poly.type
_entity_poly.pdbx_seq_one_letter_code
_entity_poly.pdbx_strand_id
1 'polypeptide(L)'
;MLDSTKMLNPPGRPAITIVYNTQFENIYLPMETQFPPTGVTIYVELNPLIPTPVLQQLQHACPQCQLLDDIECGLGRGHRSVNEILEACIGRRIIRPATGYFIEIDSGVATPDQINKICAEAVYMEICIRITHSDIQSLRCPNLQVLKSCKPGNAAGPV
;
A
#
# COMPACT_ATOMS: atom_id res chain seq x y z
N MET A 1 -11.99 6.17 -19.39
CA MET A 1 -11.54 7.55 -19.18
C MET A 1 -11.13 7.66 -17.72
N LEU A 2 -9.83 7.73 -17.45
CA LEU A 2 -9.35 8.09 -16.12
C LEU A 2 -9.69 9.57 -15.92
N ASP A 3 -10.47 9.86 -14.89
CA ASP A 3 -10.92 11.21 -14.57
C ASP A 3 -9.73 12.02 -14.04
N SER A 4 -9.12 12.84 -14.91
CA SER A 4 -7.97 13.70 -14.60
C SER A 4 -8.28 14.80 -13.59
N THR A 5 -9.50 14.88 -13.04
CA THR A 5 -9.88 15.89 -12.04
C THR A 5 -9.65 15.47 -10.58
N LYS A 6 -9.17 14.25 -10.31
CA LYS A 6 -8.79 13.83 -8.95
C LYS A 6 -7.31 14.05 -8.61
N MET A 7 -6.62 14.96 -9.30
CA MET A 7 -5.50 15.68 -8.68
C MET A 7 -6.11 16.80 -7.84
N LEU A 8 -6.68 16.45 -6.68
CA LEU A 8 -7.09 17.44 -5.68
C LEU A 8 -5.81 18.10 -5.16
N ASN A 9 -5.36 19.11 -5.89
CA ASN A 9 -4.30 20.00 -5.45
C ASN A 9 -4.85 20.71 -4.20
N PRO A 10 -4.32 20.47 -2.99
CA PRO A 10 -4.73 21.22 -1.82
C PRO A 10 -4.49 22.73 -2.07
N PRO A 11 -5.18 23.64 -1.37
CA PRO A 11 -4.93 25.08 -1.51
C PRO A 11 -3.49 25.38 -1.06
N GLY A 12 -2.56 25.39 -2.03
CA GLY A 12 -1.12 25.50 -1.83
C GLY A 12 -0.37 24.32 -2.46
N ARG A 13 0.62 24.61 -3.32
CA ARG A 13 1.52 23.59 -3.89
C ARG A 13 2.46 23.08 -2.76
N PRO A 14 2.50 21.77 -2.48
CA PRO A 14 3.43 21.23 -1.50
C PRO A 14 4.88 21.55 -1.85
N ALA A 15 5.72 21.73 -0.83
CA ALA A 15 7.16 21.95 -1.02
C ALA A 15 7.83 20.68 -1.58
N ILE A 16 7.33 19.50 -1.19
CA ILE A 16 7.79 18.21 -1.70
C ILE A 16 6.58 17.40 -2.16
N THR A 17 6.66 16.88 -3.39
CA THR A 17 5.65 15.99 -3.98
C THR A 17 6.37 14.74 -4.48
N ILE A 18 6.02 13.58 -3.93
CA ILE A 18 6.57 12.28 -4.33
C ILE A 18 5.39 11.42 -4.74
N VAL A 19 5.25 11.13 -6.04
CA VAL A 19 4.07 10.43 -6.56
C VAL A 19 4.45 9.36 -7.58
N TYR A 20 3.82 8.19 -7.48
CA TYR A 20 3.92 7.10 -8.47
C TYR A 20 5.33 6.50 -8.67
N ASN A 21 6.20 6.51 -7.64
CA ASN A 21 7.55 5.96 -7.75
C ASN A 21 7.61 4.57 -7.08
N THR A 22 7.51 3.52 -7.90
CA THR A 22 7.53 2.12 -7.41
C THR A 22 8.90 1.66 -6.89
N GLN A 23 9.96 2.42 -7.17
CA GLN A 23 11.33 2.13 -6.73
C GLN A 23 11.86 3.13 -5.68
N PHE A 24 11.07 4.14 -5.29
CA PHE A 24 11.52 5.14 -4.32
C PHE A 24 11.35 4.59 -2.89
N GLU A 25 12.47 4.38 -2.20
CA GLU A 25 12.52 3.67 -0.92
C GLU A 25 12.84 4.59 0.27
N ASN A 26 13.76 5.54 0.08
CA ASN A 26 14.35 6.27 1.20
C ASN A 26 14.04 7.77 1.11
N ILE A 27 13.43 8.30 2.17
CA ILE A 27 13.30 9.74 2.42
C ILE A 27 13.88 10.03 3.80
N TYR A 28 14.77 11.03 3.87
CA TYR A 28 15.38 11.47 5.10
C TYR A 28 15.23 12.99 5.22
N LEU A 29 14.70 13.43 6.36
CA LEU A 29 14.65 14.83 6.76
C LEU A 29 15.26 14.95 8.17
N PRO A 30 16.15 15.91 8.43
CA PRO A 30 16.72 16.13 9.77
C PRO A 30 15.65 16.36 10.84
N MET A 31 15.92 16.00 12.09
CA MET A 31 14.96 16.20 13.19
C MET A 31 14.67 17.68 13.48
N GLU A 32 15.59 18.56 13.10
CA GLU A 32 15.48 20.01 13.26
C GLU A 32 14.66 20.68 12.14
N THR A 33 14.11 19.90 11.20
CA THR A 33 13.29 20.41 10.10
C THR A 33 12.04 21.08 10.65
N GLN A 34 11.86 22.35 10.35
CA GLN A 34 10.67 23.11 10.75
C GLN A 34 9.60 23.02 9.67
N PHE A 35 8.40 22.58 10.06
CA PHE A 35 7.25 22.54 9.17
C PHE A 35 6.28 23.69 9.49
N PRO A 36 5.79 24.41 8.47
CA PRO A 36 4.73 25.39 8.66
C PRO A 36 3.48 24.77 9.31
N PRO A 37 2.77 25.48 10.20
CA PRO A 37 1.61 24.93 10.91
C PRO A 37 0.37 24.75 10.01
N THR A 38 0.39 25.28 8.79
CA THR A 38 -0.72 25.25 7.84
C THR A 38 -0.24 24.94 6.43
N GLY A 39 -1.15 24.40 5.61
CA GLY A 39 -0.86 23.99 4.24
C GLY A 39 -0.17 22.62 4.15
N VAL A 40 -0.41 21.89 3.08
CA VAL A 40 0.23 20.59 2.87
C VAL A 40 1.69 20.82 2.49
N THR A 41 2.63 20.49 3.37
CA THR A 41 4.06 20.71 3.12
C THR A 41 4.68 19.59 2.28
N ILE A 42 4.30 18.34 2.56
CA ILE A 42 4.75 17.15 1.84
C ILE A 42 3.52 16.34 1.44
N TYR A 43 3.48 15.93 0.17
CA TYR A 43 2.50 15.02 -0.39
C TYR A 43 3.20 13.77 -0.92
N VAL A 44 2.81 12.61 -0.42
CA VAL A 44 3.31 11.30 -0.85
C VAL A 44 2.13 10.42 -1.23
N GLU A 45 2.09 10.01 -2.50
CA GLU A 45 1.07 9.12 -3.02
C GLU A 45 1.72 8.02 -3.88
N LEU A 46 1.34 6.77 -3.66
CA LEU A 46 1.72 5.64 -4.49
C LEU A 46 3.24 5.38 -4.58
N ASN A 47 3.93 5.49 -3.44
CA ASN A 47 5.37 5.16 -3.29
C ASN A 47 5.53 4.00 -2.29
N PRO A 48 5.33 2.77 -2.77
CA PRO A 48 5.09 1.65 -1.88
C PRO A 48 6.33 1.15 -1.14
N LEU A 49 7.53 1.42 -1.65
CA LEU A 49 8.78 0.99 -1.03
C LEU A 49 9.21 1.89 0.14
N ILE A 50 8.58 3.05 0.34
CA ILE A 50 8.84 3.84 1.54
C ILE A 50 8.31 3.08 2.76
N PRO A 51 9.16 2.72 3.74
CA PRO A 51 8.71 1.95 4.89
C PRO A 51 7.59 2.67 5.65
N THR A 52 6.52 1.94 6.02
CA THR A 52 5.41 2.47 6.83
C THR A 52 5.89 3.22 8.09
N PRO A 53 6.88 2.71 8.86
CA PRO A 53 7.37 3.43 10.04
C PRO A 53 7.96 4.81 9.72
N VAL A 54 8.63 4.96 8.57
CA VAL A 54 9.21 6.23 8.12
C VAL A 54 8.11 7.24 7.80
N LEU A 55 7.07 6.83 7.07
CA LEU A 55 5.94 7.71 6.76
C LEU A 55 5.16 8.09 8.03
N GLN A 56 5.01 7.17 9.00
CA GLN A 56 4.37 7.46 10.28
C GLN A 56 5.18 8.47 11.12
N GLN A 57 6.50 8.30 11.19
CA GLN A 57 7.38 9.26 11.87
C GLN A 57 7.31 10.64 11.23
N LEU A 58 7.30 10.70 9.89
CA LEU A 58 7.20 11.96 9.17
C LEU A 58 5.83 12.61 9.33
N GLN A 59 4.74 11.83 9.36
CA GLN A 59 3.38 12.32 9.63
C GLN A 59 3.28 12.89 11.05
N HIS A 60 3.96 12.28 12.02
CA HIS A 60 4.02 12.80 13.39
C HIS A 60 4.79 14.13 13.45
N ALA A 61 5.89 14.28 12.71
CA ALA A 61 6.66 15.52 12.64
C ALA A 61 5.95 16.62 11.84
N CYS A 62 5.13 16.24 10.87
CA CYS A 62 4.37 17.13 9.99
C CYS A 62 2.89 16.72 9.94
N PRO A 63 2.06 17.13 10.93
CA PRO A 63 0.66 16.72 11.00
C PRO A 63 -0.18 17.12 9.78
N GLN A 64 0.18 18.22 9.11
CA GLN A 64 -0.45 18.74 7.90
C GLN A 64 0.04 18.09 6.59
N CYS A 65 1.06 17.23 6.64
CA CYS A 65 1.47 16.44 5.49
C CYS A 65 0.44 15.37 5.14
N GLN A 66 0.46 14.90 3.90
CA GLN A 66 -0.42 13.84 3.39
C GLN A 66 0.47 12.68 2.92
N LEU A 67 0.68 11.70 3.81
CA LEU A 67 1.70 10.66 3.62
C LEU A 67 1.18 9.22 3.67
N LEU A 68 0.01 9.00 4.27
CA LEU A 68 -0.49 7.66 4.63
C LEU A 68 -1.74 7.25 3.85
N ASP A 69 -2.17 8.03 2.86
CA ASP A 69 -3.47 7.86 2.19
C ASP A 69 -3.61 6.51 1.46
N ASP A 70 -2.48 5.85 1.17
CA ASP A 70 -2.41 4.56 0.45
C ASP A 70 -2.09 3.35 1.34
N ILE A 71 -2.08 3.50 2.66
CA ILE A 71 -1.64 2.45 3.59
C ILE A 71 -2.84 1.65 4.11
N GLU A 72 -2.63 0.34 4.34
CA GLU A 72 -3.56 -0.55 5.06
C GLU A 72 -4.91 -0.82 4.39
N CYS A 73 -5.16 -0.37 3.17
CA CYS A 73 -6.52 -0.39 2.58
C CYS A 73 -7.59 0.27 3.48
N GLY A 74 -7.20 1.03 4.52
CA GLY A 74 -8.10 1.54 5.57
C GLY A 74 -8.45 0.55 6.70
N LEU A 75 -7.82 -0.62 6.77
CA LEU A 75 -8.14 -1.66 7.77
C LEU A 75 -7.57 -1.40 9.17
N GLY A 76 -6.66 -0.45 9.33
CA GLY A 76 -6.04 -0.15 10.63
C GLY A 76 -5.19 -1.31 11.18
N ARG A 77 -4.84 -1.22 12.46
CA ARG A 77 -4.13 -2.29 13.19
C ARG A 77 -5.09 -3.40 13.60
N GLY A 78 -4.69 -4.65 13.43
CA GLY A 78 -5.43 -5.82 13.92
C GLY A 78 -5.40 -7.00 12.96
N HIS A 79 -5.76 -8.18 13.46
CA HIS A 79 -6.04 -9.31 12.59
C HIS A 79 -7.40 -9.11 11.91
N ARG A 80 -7.47 -9.38 10.61
CA ARG A 80 -8.68 -9.23 9.78
C ARG A 80 -8.99 -10.56 9.12
N SER A 81 -10.27 -10.86 9.00
CA SER A 81 -10.74 -11.99 8.19
C SER A 81 -10.44 -11.74 6.70
N VAL A 82 -10.36 -12.81 5.92
CA VAL A 82 -10.17 -12.72 4.47
C VAL A 82 -11.26 -11.86 3.81
N ASN A 83 -12.51 -11.95 4.26
CA ASN A 83 -13.62 -11.17 3.70
C ASN A 83 -13.45 -9.66 3.97
N GLU A 84 -13.08 -9.28 5.19
CA GLU A 84 -12.79 -7.86 5.51
C GLU A 84 -11.63 -7.32 4.68
N ILE A 85 -10.59 -8.13 4.46
CA ILE A 85 -9.46 -7.77 3.61
C ILE A 85 -9.93 -7.52 2.17
N LEU A 86 -10.73 -8.43 1.61
CA LEU A 86 -11.24 -8.32 0.25
C LEU A 86 -12.12 -7.08 0.08
N GLU A 87 -13.02 -6.80 1.03
CA GLU A 87 -13.88 -5.62 1.00
C GLU A 87 -13.09 -4.31 1.02
N ALA A 88 -12.01 -4.24 1.80
CA ALA A 88 -11.22 -3.02 1.93
C ALA A 88 -10.20 -2.83 0.79
N CYS A 89 -9.61 -3.91 0.28
CA CYS A 89 -8.48 -3.87 -0.63
C CYS A 89 -8.81 -3.99 -2.12
N ILE A 90 -9.99 -4.51 -2.50
CA ILE A 90 -10.37 -4.57 -3.91
C ILE A 90 -10.40 -3.15 -4.51
N GLY A 91 -9.78 -2.99 -5.68
CA GLY A 91 -9.64 -1.70 -6.36
C GLY A 91 -8.56 -0.76 -5.80
N ARG A 92 -7.81 -1.18 -4.77
CA ARG A 92 -6.67 -0.43 -4.27
C ARG A 92 -5.44 -0.64 -5.15
N ARG A 93 -4.67 0.44 -5.34
CA ARG A 93 -3.42 0.42 -6.12
C ARG A 93 -2.21 -0.02 -5.29
N ILE A 94 -2.22 0.23 -3.99
CA ILE A 94 -1.24 -0.30 -3.03
C ILE A 94 -1.98 -1.17 -2.03
N ILE A 95 -1.49 -2.39 -1.86
CA ILE A 95 -1.98 -3.34 -0.87
C ILE A 95 -0.80 -3.74 0.00
N ARG A 96 -0.74 -3.22 1.23
CA ARG A 96 0.31 -3.54 2.18
C ARG A 96 -0.22 -3.54 3.61
N PRO A 97 0.32 -4.37 4.50
CA PRO A 97 -0.19 -4.49 5.86
C PRO A 97 0.18 -3.28 6.72
N ALA A 98 -0.52 -3.16 7.84
CA ALA A 98 -0.10 -2.34 8.96
C ALA A 98 1.23 -2.83 9.52
N THR A 99 2.03 -1.94 10.11
CA THR A 99 3.27 -2.30 10.80
C THR A 99 3.01 -3.41 11.83
N GLY A 100 3.71 -4.53 11.70
CA GLY A 100 3.60 -5.69 12.60
C GLY A 100 2.51 -6.70 12.23
N TYR A 101 1.79 -6.50 11.13
CA TYR A 101 0.75 -7.40 10.62
C TYR A 101 1.12 -7.94 9.24
N PHE A 102 0.38 -8.93 8.77
CA PHE A 102 0.51 -9.49 7.43
C PHE A 102 -0.88 -9.73 6.82
N ILE A 103 -0.97 -9.63 5.50
CA ILE A 103 -2.20 -9.93 4.76
C ILE A 103 -2.04 -11.29 4.09
N GLU A 104 -2.99 -12.19 4.35
CA GLU A 104 -3.05 -13.51 3.73
C GLU A 104 -4.46 -13.79 3.21
N ILE A 105 -4.55 -14.30 1.99
CA ILE A 105 -5.80 -14.63 1.30
C ILE A 105 -5.75 -16.10 0.93
N ASP A 106 -6.71 -16.86 1.43
CA ASP A 106 -6.81 -18.30 1.21
C ASP A 106 -7.93 -18.62 0.21
N SER A 107 -7.65 -19.48 -0.78
CA SER A 107 -8.61 -19.90 -1.80
C SER A 107 -9.74 -20.79 -1.28
N GLY A 108 -9.64 -21.32 -0.05
CA GLY A 108 -10.73 -22.00 0.64
C GLY A 108 -11.81 -21.03 1.16
N VAL A 109 -11.51 -19.73 1.21
CA VAL A 109 -12.46 -18.67 1.62
C VAL A 109 -12.80 -17.76 0.46
N ALA A 110 -11.80 -17.33 -0.32
CA ALA A 110 -11.98 -16.37 -1.41
C ALA A 110 -12.34 -17.06 -2.74
N THR A 111 -13.34 -16.51 -3.43
CA THR A 111 -13.73 -16.99 -4.77
C THR A 111 -12.68 -16.66 -5.85
N PRO A 112 -12.67 -17.37 -6.99
CA PRO A 112 -11.79 -17.04 -8.11
C PRO A 112 -11.92 -15.58 -8.59
N ASP A 113 -13.15 -15.05 -8.59
CA ASP A 113 -13.43 -13.66 -8.99
C ASP A 113 -12.85 -12.66 -7.98
N GLN A 114 -13.02 -12.90 -6.67
CA GLN A 114 -12.43 -12.06 -5.62
C GLN A 114 -10.90 -12.05 -5.66
N ILE A 115 -10.27 -13.21 -5.87
CA ILE A 115 -8.81 -13.35 -5.98
C ILE A 115 -8.27 -12.57 -7.20
N ASN A 116 -9.01 -12.52 -8.31
CA ASN A 116 -8.60 -11.69 -9.45
C ASN A 116 -8.88 -10.20 -9.19
N LYS A 117 -10.02 -9.87 -8.58
CA LYS A 117 -10.41 -8.49 -8.28
C LYS A 117 -9.48 -7.80 -7.29
N ILE A 118 -8.87 -8.53 -6.35
CA ILE A 118 -7.98 -7.89 -5.40
C ILE A 118 -6.75 -7.28 -6.08
N CYS A 119 -6.23 -7.90 -7.14
CA CYS A 119 -5.03 -7.42 -7.81
C CYS A 119 -5.28 -6.77 -9.18
N ALA A 120 -6.54 -6.58 -9.58
CA ALA A 120 -6.92 -5.98 -10.86
C ALA A 120 -6.33 -4.57 -11.05
N GLU A 121 -6.41 -3.74 -10.00
CA GLU A 121 -5.89 -2.36 -9.99
C GLU A 121 -4.55 -2.22 -9.24
N ALA A 122 -4.11 -3.29 -8.56
CA ALA A 122 -2.92 -3.24 -7.72
C ALA A 122 -1.65 -3.05 -8.55
N VAL A 123 -0.86 -2.05 -8.18
CA VAL A 123 0.48 -1.77 -8.72
C VAL A 123 1.56 -2.33 -7.78
N TYR A 124 1.27 -2.36 -6.48
CA TYR A 124 2.12 -2.97 -5.45
C TYR A 124 1.30 -3.83 -4.50
N MET A 125 1.79 -5.02 -4.21
CA MET A 125 1.22 -5.89 -3.18
C MET A 125 2.29 -6.46 -2.26
N GLU A 126 2.04 -6.42 -0.96
CA GLU A 126 2.79 -7.12 0.09
C GLU A 126 1.84 -8.04 0.85
N ILE A 127 1.52 -9.18 0.21
CA ILE A 127 0.48 -10.10 0.64
C ILE A 127 0.90 -11.55 0.34
N CYS A 128 0.21 -12.51 0.95
CA CYS A 128 0.28 -13.90 0.56
C CYS A 128 -1.07 -14.32 -0.02
N ILE A 129 -1.07 -14.91 -1.21
CA ILE A 129 -2.26 -15.56 -1.78
C ILE A 129 -1.97 -17.06 -1.77
N ARG A 130 -2.70 -17.81 -0.95
CA ARG A 130 -2.59 -19.26 -0.83
C ARG A 130 -3.69 -19.91 -1.66
N ILE A 131 -3.28 -20.54 -2.76
CA ILE A 131 -4.18 -21.28 -3.65
C ILE A 131 -3.90 -22.77 -3.46
N THR A 132 -4.82 -23.49 -2.84
CA THR A 132 -4.68 -24.93 -2.55
C THR A 132 -5.96 -25.69 -2.85
N HIS A 133 -5.85 -26.85 -3.51
CA HIS A 133 -6.98 -27.72 -3.87
C HIS A 133 -8.18 -26.97 -4.48
N SER A 134 -7.94 -25.98 -5.34
CA SER A 134 -8.97 -25.10 -5.90
C SER A 134 -9.22 -25.33 -7.39
N ASP A 135 -10.35 -24.83 -7.90
CA ASP A 135 -10.71 -24.76 -9.31
C ASP A 135 -10.19 -23.50 -10.04
N ILE A 136 -9.47 -22.62 -9.34
CA ILE A 136 -8.90 -21.39 -9.89
C ILE A 136 -7.90 -21.71 -11.00
N GLN A 137 -8.21 -21.28 -12.23
CA GLN A 137 -7.38 -21.55 -13.41
C GLN A 137 -6.44 -20.39 -13.78
N SER A 138 -6.70 -19.18 -13.27
CA SER A 138 -5.86 -18.02 -13.55
C SER A 138 -5.91 -16.98 -12.43
N LEU A 139 -4.73 -16.46 -12.08
CA LEU A 139 -4.55 -15.24 -11.31
C LEU A 139 -4.07 -14.13 -12.28
N ARG A 140 -4.85 -13.05 -12.41
CA ARG A 140 -4.62 -11.98 -13.38
C ARG A 140 -4.46 -10.64 -12.66
N CYS A 141 -3.23 -10.17 -12.58
CA CYS A 141 -2.86 -8.90 -11.96
C CYS A 141 -2.21 -7.97 -13.01
N PRO A 142 -3.00 -7.34 -13.90
CA PRO A 142 -2.49 -6.71 -15.12
C PRO A 142 -1.62 -5.47 -14.88
N ASN A 143 -1.80 -4.79 -13.74
CA ASN A 143 -1.09 -3.55 -13.41
C ASN A 143 0.05 -3.75 -12.40
N LEU A 144 0.26 -5.00 -11.93
CA LEU A 144 1.16 -5.29 -10.83
C LEU A 144 2.62 -5.11 -11.26
N GLN A 145 3.32 -4.23 -10.57
CA GLN A 145 4.75 -3.96 -10.81
C GLN A 145 5.63 -4.61 -9.74
N VAL A 146 5.14 -4.70 -8.50
CA VAL A 146 5.91 -5.25 -7.37
C VAL A 146 5.04 -6.16 -6.53
N LEU A 147 5.54 -7.37 -6.26
CA LEU A 147 4.94 -8.34 -5.36
C LEU A 147 5.96 -8.75 -4.29
N LYS A 148 5.62 -8.51 -3.02
CA LYS A 148 6.40 -8.94 -1.86
C LYS A 148 5.66 -10.00 -1.06
N SER A 149 6.42 -10.92 -0.47
CA SER A 149 5.88 -11.87 0.49
C SER A 149 5.31 -11.14 1.72
N CYS A 150 4.15 -11.57 2.21
CA CYS A 150 3.58 -11.08 3.48
C CYS A 150 4.42 -11.46 4.71
N LYS A 151 5.32 -12.44 4.56
CA LYS A 151 6.32 -12.83 5.54
C LYS A 151 7.62 -13.06 4.77
N PRO A 152 8.52 -12.06 4.67
CA PRO A 152 9.85 -12.31 4.14
C PRO A 152 10.50 -13.34 5.05
N GLY A 153 10.79 -14.52 4.50
CA GLY A 153 11.53 -15.54 5.23
C GLY A 153 12.91 -15.00 5.58
N ASN A 154 13.47 -15.44 6.70
CA ASN A 154 14.91 -15.33 6.93
C ASN A 154 15.61 -16.21 5.90
N ALA A 155 15.98 -15.63 4.75
CA ALA A 155 16.79 -16.18 3.65
C ALA A 155 16.46 -17.61 3.14
N ALA A 156 16.40 -17.74 1.82
CA ALA A 156 16.41 -19.01 1.10
C ALA A 156 17.36 -20.06 1.70
N GLY A 157 16.83 -21.23 2.07
CA GLY A 157 17.65 -22.45 2.06
C GLY A 157 18.00 -22.78 0.60
N PRO A 158 19.20 -23.31 0.31
CA PRO A 158 19.65 -23.51 -1.05
C PRO A 158 18.81 -24.57 -1.78
N VAL A 159 18.74 -24.38 -3.09
CA VAL A 159 18.05 -25.16 -4.14
C VAL A 159 18.10 -26.67 -3.92
#